data_AF-A0A2W2BY56-F1
#
_entry.id   AF-A0A2W2BY56-F1
#
_cell.length_a   1.000
_cell.length_b   1.000
_cell.length_c   1.000
_cell.angle_alpha   90.00
_cell.angle_beta   90.00
_cell.angle_gamma   90.00
#
_symmetry.space_group_name_H-M   'P 1'
#
loop_
_entity.id
_entity.type
_entity.pdbx_description
1 polymer ?
#
loop_
_entity_poly.entity_id
_entity_poly.type
_entity_poly.pdbx_seq_one_letter_code
_entity_poly.pdbx_strand_id
1 'polypeptide(L)'
;MQFWVKDGRGLAAVALVALALAGCSSFPGGDKSSTTDVPSVMTAAEIRSTLAGKSWRFQGPNNTGTTLYAEDGSSLVEVDGKGRTKGKWMTKDGQLCESFDPSPPWLPGGVPMSCYPFSRGTTPNTYQAGKAVFSPAG
;
A
#
# COMPACT_ATOMS: atom_id res chain seq x y z
N MET A 1 10.76 26.51 53.85
CA MET A 1 12.09 26.41 54.48
C MET A 1 13.02 25.63 53.55
N GLN A 2 14.17 26.25 53.21
CA GLN A 2 15.53 25.67 53.04
C GLN A 2 15.67 24.45 52.11
N PHE A 3 16.09 24.57 50.84
CA PHE A 3 17.45 24.83 50.32
C PHE A 3 18.60 24.16 51.10
N TRP A 4 19.24 23.18 50.47
CA TRP A 4 20.69 23.07 50.55
C TRP A 4 21.31 22.56 49.24
N VAL A 5 22.17 23.42 48.68
CA VAL A 5 23.15 23.22 47.61
C VAL A 5 24.51 23.44 48.25
N LYS A 6 25.49 22.59 47.95
CA LYS A 6 26.95 22.79 48.12
C LYS A 6 27.67 21.66 47.37
N ASP A 7 28.78 21.81 46.66
CA ASP A 7 29.66 22.88 46.19
C ASP A 7 30.52 22.19 45.09
N GLY A 8 30.86 22.80 43.94
CA GLY A 8 32.17 23.47 43.85
C GLY A 8 32.68 23.58 42.40
N ARG A 9 32.48 24.78 41.84
CA ARG A 9 33.35 25.60 40.97
C ARG A 9 34.47 24.95 40.14
N GLY A 10 34.40 25.17 38.82
CA GLY A 10 35.55 25.21 37.91
C GLY A 10 35.16 25.88 36.57
N LEU A 11 35.26 27.20 36.51
CA LEU A 11 35.07 28.02 35.30
C LEU A 11 36.26 27.86 34.34
N ALA A 12 35.99 27.63 33.06
CA ALA A 12 36.77 28.20 31.96
C ALA A 12 35.90 28.26 30.69
N ALA A 13 35.68 29.49 30.23
CA ALA A 13 34.94 29.85 29.02
C ALA A 13 35.90 30.02 27.82
N VAL A 14 35.37 30.55 26.71
CA VAL A 14 36.04 31.17 25.53
C VAL A 14 36.29 30.16 24.37
N ALA A 15 35.88 30.37 23.11
CA ALA A 15 35.06 31.38 22.44
C ALA A 15 34.63 30.89 21.03
N LEU A 16 33.40 31.28 20.67
CA LEU A 16 32.90 31.84 19.40
C LEU A 16 33.74 31.70 18.10
N VAL A 17 33.10 31.15 17.06
CA VAL A 17 33.12 31.75 15.71
C VAL A 17 31.70 31.74 15.15
N ALA A 18 31.11 32.93 15.09
CA ALA A 18 29.93 33.22 14.29
C ALA A 18 30.38 33.62 12.88
N LEU A 19 29.88 32.95 11.85
CA LEU A 19 29.78 33.52 10.50
C LEU A 19 28.30 33.65 10.16
N ALA A 20 27.77 34.86 10.34
CA ALA A 20 26.59 35.31 9.66
C ALA A 20 27.03 36.01 8.36
N LEU A 21 26.56 35.50 7.22
CA LEU A 21 26.41 36.29 6.01
C LEU A 21 24.95 36.16 5.56
N ALA A 22 24.29 37.31 5.59
CA ALA A 22 22.92 37.56 5.18
C ALA A 22 22.77 37.54 3.65
N GLY A 23 21.55 37.30 3.16
CA GLY A 23 21.16 37.67 1.79
C GLY A 23 19.97 36.89 1.24
N CYS A 24 18.79 37.48 1.30
CA CYS A 24 17.51 36.97 0.79
C CYS A 24 17.46 36.82 -0.74
N SER A 25 16.79 35.78 -1.23
CA SER A 25 15.87 35.89 -2.35
C SER A 25 14.77 34.85 -2.25
N SER A 26 13.54 35.35 -2.24
CA SER A 26 12.31 34.59 -2.37
C SER A 26 12.37 33.65 -3.57
N PHE A 27 12.10 32.37 -3.35
CA PHE A 27 11.63 31.46 -4.39
C PHE A 27 10.36 30.75 -3.89
N PRO A 28 9.21 31.00 -4.53
CA PRO A 28 7.99 30.22 -4.33
C PRO A 28 8.12 28.91 -5.13
N GLY A 29 7.99 27.77 -4.47
CA GLY A 29 8.04 26.48 -5.16
C GLY A 29 8.29 25.31 -4.20
N GLY A 30 7.36 24.41 -3.92
CA GLY A 30 6.10 24.19 -4.59
C GLY A 30 5.03 23.65 -3.67
N ASP A 31 3.97 24.43 -3.56
CA ASP A 31 2.62 23.88 -3.60
C ASP A 31 2.48 23.12 -4.93
N LYS A 32 2.76 21.82 -4.88
CA LYS A 32 2.15 20.84 -5.78
C LYS A 32 1.70 19.64 -4.95
N SER A 33 0.84 19.90 -3.95
CA SER A 33 -0.34 19.04 -3.89
C SER A 33 -1.29 19.60 -4.94
N SER A 34 -0.95 19.32 -6.20
CA SER A 34 -1.86 19.52 -7.30
C SER A 34 -3.08 18.69 -6.95
N THR A 35 -4.14 19.36 -6.48
CA THR A 35 -5.51 18.95 -6.77
C THR A 35 -5.66 19.05 -8.29
N THR A 36 -4.95 18.17 -8.99
CA THR A 36 -5.36 17.76 -10.30
C THR A 36 -6.53 16.86 -9.99
N ASP A 37 -7.71 17.36 -10.34
CA ASP A 37 -8.91 16.57 -10.57
C ASP A 37 -8.59 15.58 -11.72
N VAL A 38 -7.71 14.62 -11.42
CA VAL A 38 -7.48 13.42 -12.23
C VAL A 38 -8.68 12.54 -11.91
N PRO A 39 -9.37 11.94 -12.90
CA PRO A 39 -10.36 10.92 -12.61
C PRO A 39 -9.77 9.97 -11.56
N SER A 40 -10.41 9.86 -10.39
CA SER A 40 -9.81 9.35 -9.16
C SER A 40 -9.31 7.90 -9.31
N VAL A 41 -8.09 7.77 -9.82
CA VAL A 41 -7.34 6.52 -9.88
C VAL A 41 -6.82 6.27 -8.48
N MET A 42 -7.19 5.13 -7.90
CA MET A 42 -6.74 4.78 -6.55
C MET A 42 -5.22 4.66 -6.52
N THR A 43 -4.59 5.31 -5.54
CA THR A 43 -3.14 5.20 -5.33
C THR A 43 -2.76 3.79 -4.87
N ALA A 44 -1.51 3.40 -5.07
CA ALA A 44 -1.00 2.10 -4.61
C ALA A 44 -1.24 1.87 -3.11
N ALA A 45 -1.11 2.93 -2.31
CA ALA A 45 -1.31 2.90 -0.86
C ALA A 45 -2.78 2.70 -0.49
N GLU A 46 -3.72 3.34 -1.19
CA GLU A 46 -5.16 3.15 -0.98
C GLU A 46 -5.61 1.74 -1.39
N ILE A 47 -5.07 1.20 -2.48
CA ILE A 47 -5.37 -0.18 -2.90
C ILE A 47 -4.86 -1.14 -1.83
N ARG A 48 -3.63 -0.93 -1.34
CA ARG A 48 -3.03 -1.79 -0.31
C ARG A 48 -3.84 -1.74 0.99
N SER A 49 -4.18 -0.55 1.50
CA SER A 49 -4.98 -0.41 2.72
C SER A 49 -6.41 -0.96 2.59
N THR A 50 -6.94 -0.96 1.36
CA THR A 50 -8.21 -1.61 1.07
C THR A 50 -8.08 -3.12 1.22
N LEU A 51 -7.14 -3.74 0.50
CA LEU A 51 -7.07 -5.19 0.30
C LEU A 51 -6.35 -5.94 1.43
N ALA A 52 -5.27 -5.36 1.96
CA ALA A 52 -4.35 -6.06 2.86
C ALA A 52 -5.05 -6.54 4.14
N GLY A 53 -4.64 -7.72 4.60
CA GLY A 53 -5.17 -8.38 5.78
C GLY A 53 -6.60 -8.92 5.63
N LYS A 54 -7.21 -8.84 4.44
CA LYS A 54 -8.62 -9.18 4.23
C LYS A 54 -8.83 -10.26 3.18
N SER A 55 -9.91 -11.00 3.35
CA SER A 55 -10.41 -11.96 2.37
C SER A 55 -11.46 -11.32 1.47
N TRP A 56 -11.39 -11.64 0.19
CA TRP A 56 -12.24 -11.09 -0.86
C TRP A 56 -12.81 -12.21 -1.69
N ARG A 57 -14.13 -12.21 -1.88
CA ARG A 57 -14.76 -13.02 -2.91
C ARG A 57 -14.44 -12.40 -4.26
N PHE A 58 -13.92 -13.16 -5.20
CA PHE A 58 -13.69 -12.71 -6.57
C PHE A 58 -14.59 -13.45 -7.55
N GLN A 59 -15.05 -12.72 -8.57
CA GLN A 59 -15.80 -13.26 -9.70
C GLN A 59 -15.14 -12.78 -10.98
N GLY A 60 -14.40 -13.67 -11.63
CA GLY A 60 -13.79 -13.45 -12.93
C GLY A 60 -14.53 -14.20 -14.04
N PRO A 61 -14.15 -14.00 -15.32
CA PRO A 61 -14.83 -14.62 -16.45
C PRO A 61 -14.76 -16.15 -16.48
N ASN A 62 -13.69 -16.74 -15.92
CA ASN A 62 -13.43 -18.17 -15.98
C ASN A 62 -13.46 -18.87 -14.61
N ASN A 63 -13.33 -18.10 -13.53
CA ASN A 63 -13.17 -18.62 -12.17
C ASN A 63 -13.87 -17.67 -11.19
N THR A 64 -14.47 -18.26 -10.17
CA THR A 64 -14.93 -17.58 -8.96
C THR A 64 -14.25 -18.23 -7.77
N GLY A 65 -14.04 -17.47 -6.71
CA GLY A 65 -13.31 -17.96 -5.56
C GLY A 65 -13.21 -16.94 -4.44
N THR A 66 -12.36 -17.23 -3.47
CA THR A 66 -11.98 -16.31 -2.41
C THR A 66 -10.47 -16.13 -2.43
N THR A 67 -9.98 -14.92 -2.21
CA THR A 67 -8.55 -14.62 -2.08
C THR A 67 -8.29 -13.87 -0.79
N LEU A 68 -7.27 -14.28 -0.04
CA LEU A 68 -6.71 -13.53 1.06
C LEU A 68 -5.48 -12.78 0.56
N TYR A 69 -5.45 -11.46 0.76
CA TYR A 69 -4.27 -10.64 0.52
C TYR A 69 -3.57 -10.35 1.84
N ALA A 70 -2.52 -11.10 2.16
CA ALA A 70 -1.79 -10.91 3.41
C ALA A 70 -0.93 -9.64 3.37
N GLU A 71 -0.72 -9.01 4.53
CA GLU A 71 0.05 -7.78 4.70
C GLU A 71 1.51 -7.89 4.24
N ASP A 72 2.07 -9.10 4.23
CA ASP A 72 3.45 -9.38 3.80
C ASP A 72 3.62 -9.46 2.27
N GLY A 73 2.53 -9.32 1.50
CA GLY A 73 2.55 -9.45 0.04
C GLY A 73 2.36 -10.89 -0.46
N SER A 74 2.08 -11.85 0.43
CA SER A 74 1.60 -13.18 0.03
C SER A 74 0.09 -13.21 -0.18
N SER A 75 -0.38 -14.14 -1.01
CA SER A 75 -1.82 -14.38 -1.20
C SER A 75 -2.18 -15.85 -1.09
N LEU A 76 -3.42 -16.12 -0.69
CA LEU A 76 -4.00 -17.45 -0.67
C LEU A 76 -5.33 -17.43 -1.42
N VAL A 77 -5.38 -18.10 -2.56
CA VAL A 77 -6.54 -18.14 -3.44
C VAL A 77 -7.20 -19.50 -3.36
N GLU A 78 -8.49 -19.51 -3.09
CA GLU A 78 -9.35 -20.67 -3.20
C GLU A 78 -10.27 -20.48 -4.39
N VAL A 79 -10.15 -21.33 -5.40
CA VAL A 79 -11.02 -21.34 -6.57
C VAL A 79 -12.11 -22.39 -6.35
N ASP A 80 -13.37 -21.98 -6.48
CA ASP A 80 -14.51 -22.85 -6.23
C ASP A 80 -14.44 -24.11 -7.10
N GLY A 81 -14.56 -25.27 -6.47
CA GLY A 81 -14.54 -26.57 -7.14
C GLY A 81 -13.17 -26.98 -7.72
N LYS A 82 -12.12 -26.16 -7.59
CA LYS A 82 -10.77 -26.49 -8.10
C LYS A 82 -9.71 -26.58 -7.00
N GLY A 83 -9.93 -25.92 -5.86
CA GLY A 83 -9.06 -25.99 -4.69
C GLY A 83 -8.25 -24.73 -4.45
N ARG A 84 -7.18 -24.85 -3.65
CA ARG A 84 -6.41 -23.70 -3.15
C ARG A 84 -5.05 -23.59 -3.84
N THR A 85 -4.55 -22.38 -4.00
CA THR A 85 -3.18 -22.07 -4.42
C THR A 85 -2.64 -20.87 -3.65
N LYS A 86 -1.32 -20.79 -3.55
CA LYS A 86 -0.62 -19.63 -2.99
C LYS A 86 -0.23 -18.67 -4.10
N GLY A 87 0.07 -17.45 -3.72
CA GLY A 87 0.54 -16.44 -4.64
C GLY A 87 1.27 -15.32 -3.96
N LYS A 88 1.58 -14.31 -4.76
CA LYS A 88 2.14 -13.04 -4.33
C LYS A 88 1.33 -11.92 -4.93
N TRP A 89 1.30 -10.79 -4.24
CA TRP A 89 0.62 -9.61 -4.71
C TRP A 89 1.38 -8.34 -4.34
N MET A 90 1.18 -7.31 -5.14
CA MET A 90 1.66 -5.97 -4.88
C MET A 90 0.72 -4.95 -5.53
N THR A 91 0.86 -3.68 -5.16
CA THR A 91 0.07 -2.59 -5.73
C THR A 91 0.97 -1.60 -6.45
N LYS A 92 0.43 -1.00 -7.50
CA LYS A 92 0.96 0.20 -8.16
C LYS A 92 -0.20 1.18 -8.28
N ASP A 93 0.08 2.44 -8.62
CA ASP A 93 -0.99 3.41 -8.80
C ASP A 93 -1.97 2.93 -9.87
N GLY A 94 -3.23 2.81 -9.47
CA GLY A 94 -4.32 2.29 -10.30
C GLY A 94 -4.24 0.82 -10.67
N GLN A 95 -3.37 0.03 -10.04
CA GLN A 95 -3.18 -1.38 -10.42
C GLN A 95 -2.98 -2.33 -9.24
N LEU A 96 -3.60 -3.49 -9.37
CA LEU A 96 -3.35 -4.67 -8.54
C LEU A 96 -2.52 -5.66 -9.36
N CYS A 97 -1.35 -6.04 -8.85
CA CYS A 97 -0.48 -7.02 -9.50
C CYS A 97 -0.47 -8.31 -8.70
N GLU A 98 -0.71 -9.44 -9.37
CA GLU A 98 -0.84 -10.74 -8.74
C GLU A 98 -0.09 -11.81 -9.52
N SER A 99 0.49 -12.77 -8.80
CA SER A 99 1.00 -14.02 -9.33
C SER A 99 0.48 -15.17 -8.50
N PHE A 100 0.22 -16.31 -9.13
CA PHE A 100 -0.24 -17.52 -8.45
C PHE A 100 0.68 -18.68 -8.77
N ASP A 101 1.08 -19.40 -7.74
CA ASP A 101 1.90 -20.58 -7.90
C ASP A 101 1.11 -21.65 -8.70
N PRO A 102 1.79 -22.45 -9.53
CA PRO A 102 1.19 -23.63 -10.10
C PRO A 102 0.74 -24.54 -8.95
N SER A 103 -0.55 -24.80 -8.88
CA SER A 103 -1.11 -25.77 -7.94
C SER A 103 -1.11 -27.16 -8.62
N PRO A 104 -1.49 -28.26 -7.94
CA PRO A 104 -1.38 -29.63 -8.46
C PRO A 104 -1.98 -29.83 -9.85
N PRO A 105 -1.66 -30.94 -10.56
CA PRO A 105 -1.85 -31.11 -12.01
C PRO A 105 -3.25 -30.86 -12.60
N TRP A 106 -4.28 -30.77 -11.76
CA TRP A 106 -5.67 -30.50 -12.15
C TRP A 106 -6.06 -29.01 -12.12
N LEU A 107 -5.21 -28.13 -11.58
CA LEU A 107 -5.42 -26.68 -11.57
C LEU A 107 -4.70 -26.03 -12.77
N PRO A 108 -5.20 -24.91 -13.31
CA PRO A 108 -4.53 -24.20 -14.40
C PRO A 108 -3.08 -23.89 -14.03
N GLY A 109 -2.18 -23.89 -15.03
CA GLY A 109 -0.77 -23.52 -14.84
C GLY A 109 -0.67 -22.20 -14.08
N GLY A 110 0.33 -22.11 -13.18
CA GLY A 110 0.55 -20.94 -12.34
C GLY A 110 0.51 -19.64 -13.16
N VAL A 111 0.01 -18.57 -12.55
CA VAL A 111 -0.14 -17.28 -13.21
C VAL A 111 1.11 -16.46 -12.91
N PRO A 112 1.91 -16.06 -13.91
CA PRO A 112 3.02 -15.14 -13.68
C PRO A 112 2.49 -13.78 -13.23
N MET A 113 3.36 -13.00 -12.57
CA MET A 113 3.00 -11.66 -12.06
C MET A 113 2.38 -10.80 -13.17
N SER A 114 1.09 -10.50 -13.02
CA SER A 114 0.27 -9.77 -13.97
C SER A 114 -0.43 -8.62 -13.27
N CYS A 115 -0.37 -7.43 -13.86
CA CYS A 115 -0.99 -6.22 -13.28
C CYS A 115 -2.29 -5.90 -14.00
N TYR A 116 -3.35 -5.68 -13.21
CA TYR A 116 -4.68 -5.35 -13.69
C TYR A 116 -5.08 -3.95 -13.21
N PRO A 117 -5.74 -3.14 -14.05
CA PRO A 117 -6.34 -1.88 -13.61
C PRO A 117 -7.26 -2.13 -12.43
N PHE A 118 -7.12 -1.34 -11.36
CA PHE A 118 -7.89 -1.47 -10.13
C PHE A 118 -8.72 -0.22 -9.85
N SER A 119 -10.00 -0.41 -9.58
CA SER A 119 -10.94 0.68 -9.30
C SER A 119 -12.02 0.26 -8.31
N ARG A 120 -12.71 1.26 -7.74
CA ARG A 120 -13.95 1.02 -6.99
C ARG A 120 -15.04 0.56 -7.96
N GLY A 121 -15.82 -0.43 -7.55
CA GLY A 121 -16.98 -0.91 -8.30
C GLY A 121 -18.16 0.06 -8.23
N THR A 122 -19.23 -0.27 -8.95
CA THR A 122 -20.48 0.52 -8.97
C THR A 122 -21.36 0.27 -7.75
N THR A 123 -21.12 -0.80 -7.00
CA THR A 123 -21.82 -1.11 -5.75
C THR A 123 -20.93 -0.81 -4.54
N PRO A 124 -21.52 -0.45 -3.39
CA PRO A 124 -20.73 -0.17 -2.18
C PRO A 124 -19.83 -1.34 -1.80
N ASN A 125 -18.60 -1.02 -1.39
CA ASN A 125 -17.58 -1.99 -0.95
C ASN A 125 -17.20 -3.06 -1.99
N THR A 126 -17.52 -2.86 -3.27
CA THR A 126 -16.97 -3.71 -4.34
C THR A 126 -15.86 -3.01 -5.08
N TYR A 127 -14.97 -3.80 -5.66
CA TYR A 127 -13.82 -3.34 -6.42
C TYR A 127 -13.72 -4.14 -7.70
N GLN A 128 -13.03 -3.59 -8.70
CA GLN A 128 -12.74 -4.29 -9.94
C GLN A 128 -11.24 -4.33 -10.15
N ALA A 129 -10.72 -5.50 -10.51
CA ALA A 129 -9.37 -5.67 -11.02
C ALA A 129 -9.44 -6.29 -12.42
N GLY A 130 -9.20 -5.51 -13.46
CA GLY A 130 -9.38 -5.93 -14.85
C GLY A 130 -10.82 -6.36 -15.13
N LYS A 131 -11.06 -7.66 -15.33
CA LYS A 131 -12.40 -8.23 -15.56
C LYS A 131 -12.99 -8.93 -14.32
N ALA A 132 -12.26 -8.98 -13.22
CA ALA A 132 -12.71 -9.60 -11.99
C ALA A 132 -13.35 -8.57 -11.06
N VAL A 133 -14.48 -8.93 -10.47
CA VAL A 133 -15.16 -8.14 -9.43
C VAL A 133 -14.84 -8.75 -8.07
N PHE A 134 -14.49 -7.90 -7.11
CA PHE A 134 -14.16 -8.27 -5.74
C PHE A 134 -15.21 -7.71 -4.78
N SER A 135 -15.67 -8.54 -3.86
CA SER A 135 -16.53 -8.15 -2.75
C SER A 135 -15.97 -8.73 -1.44
N PRO A 136 -16.30 -8.17 -0.27
CA PRO A 136 -15.83 -8.71 1.00
C PRO A 136 -16.26 -10.18 1.14
N ALA A 137 -15.32 -11.04 1.50
CA ALA A 137 -15.68 -12.37 1.98
C ALA A 137 -16.16 -12.20 3.43
N GLY A 138 -17.39 -12.64 3.72
CA GLY A 138 -18.04 -12.49 5.03
C GLY A 138 -17.39 -13.31 6.13
#